data_AF-A0A2V1IQX8-F1
#
_entry.id   AF-A0A2V1IQX8-F1
#
_cell.length_a   1.000
_cell.length_b   1.000
_cell.length_c   1.000
_cell.angle_alpha   90.00
_cell.angle_beta   90.00
_cell.angle_gamma   90.00
#
_symmetry.space_group_name_H-M   'P 1'
#
loop_
_entity.id
_entity.type
_entity.pdbx_description
1 polymer ?
#
loop_
_entity_poly.entity_id
_entity_poly.type
_entity_poly.pdbx_seq_one_letter_code
_entity_poly.pdbx_strand_id
1 'polypeptide(L)'
;MASGYKPKAGSQQTAGAGQAALDRFAEMMIGRMEQMKASDWKQGWIGGANGYAGLPQNVSGRNYSGSNSFFLQLYSAEKGYEMPVYLTFKQAHNLKAHVLKGEKAFPVVYWDMMVKDKDGRRISSDEYRAMDKDMRKNLEVIPFVKAFPVYNIDQTNLREAQPERVRKLLDRFKVPGLRDTKGMYAHAALDRMIQQQSWLCPIQADKRENGAYYSPSRDIVVLPMKAQFNTGSTPEEVYRDGMEFYSTMLHEMTHSTMTPERLNREMGGKFGDPKYAKEELVAELTAAMISHSMGFDPKITDNSAAYLDSWIATLKQEPKFIVSVMADVNKASDMILDRVDAQRLVLGEQPYLAKNDPFVTLSDEEIPFKNAAIVKTRSGDYAIRATYDGVDLGLKPIKKSTATTYFQLTDIKDKDAFLIMTARKQYEPEIANLGKSREKSPSLSI
;
A
#
# COMPACT_ATOMS: atom_id res chain seq x y z
N MET A 1 13.09 -3.91 -60.50
CA MET A 1 12.44 -4.52 -59.32
C MET A 1 13.32 -4.32 -58.11
N ALA A 2 12.91 -3.47 -57.17
CA ALA A 2 13.35 -3.50 -55.77
C ALA A 2 12.33 -2.63 -55.00
N SER A 3 11.43 -3.31 -54.31
CA SER A 3 10.31 -2.74 -53.58
C SER A 3 10.82 -1.94 -52.37
N GLY A 4 10.42 -0.67 -52.28
CA GLY A 4 10.69 0.19 -51.14
C GLY A 4 9.79 -0.18 -49.96
N TYR A 5 10.38 -0.79 -48.93
CA TYR A 5 9.71 -1.00 -47.65
C TYR A 5 9.88 0.25 -46.78
N LYS A 6 8.84 1.10 -46.74
CA LYS A 6 8.71 2.14 -45.70
C LYS A 6 8.09 1.49 -44.45
N PRO A 7 8.73 1.54 -43.27
CA PRO A 7 8.07 1.09 -42.06
C PRO A 7 6.84 1.97 -41.80
N LYS A 8 5.68 1.32 -41.63
CA LYS A 8 4.47 1.99 -41.16
C LYS A 8 4.76 2.59 -39.79
N ALA A 9 4.58 3.91 -39.66
CA ALA A 9 4.51 4.57 -38.37
C ALA A 9 3.42 3.87 -37.55
N GLY A 10 3.84 3.11 -36.54
CA GLY A 10 2.94 2.56 -35.56
C GLY A 10 2.22 3.71 -34.89
N SER A 11 0.89 3.66 -34.88
CA SER A 11 0.07 4.56 -34.08
C SER A 11 0.54 4.48 -32.63
N GLN A 12 1.22 5.54 -32.14
CA GLN A 12 1.41 5.74 -30.71
C GLN A 12 0.02 5.91 -30.10
N GLN A 13 -0.55 4.80 -29.60
CA GLN A 13 -1.64 4.88 -28.63
C GLN A 13 -1.12 5.71 -27.47
N THR A 14 -1.74 6.85 -27.22
CA THR A 14 -1.48 7.62 -26.00
C THR A 14 -1.74 6.69 -24.82
N ALA A 15 -0.69 6.34 -24.09
CA ALA A 15 -0.79 5.49 -22.91
C ALA A 15 -1.80 6.13 -21.94
N GLY A 16 -2.80 5.36 -21.50
CA GLY A 16 -3.74 5.85 -20.49
C GLY A 16 -3.01 6.22 -19.19
N ALA A 17 -3.58 7.12 -18.38
CA ALA A 17 -2.94 7.62 -17.15
C ALA A 17 -2.46 6.50 -16.19
N GLY A 18 -3.14 5.35 -16.19
CA GLY A 18 -2.71 4.17 -15.44
C GLY A 18 -1.39 3.56 -15.97
N GLN A 19 -1.23 3.43 -17.29
CA GLN A 19 0.01 2.93 -17.88
C GLN A 19 1.18 3.89 -17.63
N ALA A 20 0.96 5.20 -17.79
CA ALA A 20 1.99 6.20 -17.49
C ALA A 20 2.45 6.16 -16.01
N ALA A 21 1.54 5.83 -15.09
CA ALA A 21 1.91 5.64 -13.68
C ALA A 21 2.78 4.38 -13.47
N LEU A 22 2.45 3.28 -14.15
CA LEU A 22 3.26 2.06 -14.10
C LEU A 22 4.64 2.25 -14.71
N ASP A 23 4.73 2.98 -15.82
CA ASP A 23 6.00 3.31 -16.46
C ASP A 23 6.87 4.15 -15.52
N ARG A 24 6.27 5.16 -14.86
CA ARG A 24 6.96 5.96 -13.83
C ARG A 24 7.47 5.10 -12.66
N PHE A 25 6.70 4.10 -12.24
CA PHE A 25 7.13 3.17 -11.18
C PHE A 25 8.32 2.31 -11.62
N ALA A 26 8.28 1.78 -12.84
CA ALA A 26 9.41 1.03 -13.40
C ALA A 26 10.67 1.91 -13.54
N GLU A 27 10.51 3.14 -14.04
CA GLU A 27 11.61 4.12 -14.14
C GLU A 27 12.23 4.44 -12.77
N MET A 28 11.42 4.62 -11.73
CA MET A 28 11.93 4.84 -10.38
C MET A 28 12.72 3.64 -9.85
N MET A 29 12.24 2.42 -10.09
CA MET A 29 12.97 1.20 -9.71
C MET A 29 14.29 1.08 -10.46
N ILE A 30 14.28 1.28 -11.77
CA ILE A 30 15.49 1.25 -12.60
C ILE A 30 16.49 2.29 -12.10
N GLY A 31 16.05 3.54 -11.90
CA GLY A 31 16.91 4.62 -11.43
C GLY A 31 17.51 4.33 -10.06
N ARG A 32 16.73 3.76 -9.13
CA ARG A 32 17.23 3.34 -7.82
C ARG A 32 18.24 2.20 -7.93
N MET A 33 17.96 1.16 -8.70
CA MET A 33 18.89 0.05 -8.93
C MET A 33 20.18 0.51 -9.61
N GLU A 34 20.11 1.45 -10.55
CA GLU A 34 21.28 2.05 -11.21
C GLU A 34 22.13 2.88 -10.23
N GLN A 35 21.51 3.65 -9.32
CA GLN A 35 22.22 4.36 -8.26
C GLN A 35 22.95 3.40 -7.31
N MET A 36 22.28 2.32 -6.90
CA MET A 36 22.86 1.28 -6.03
C MET A 36 24.07 0.62 -6.69
N LYS A 37 24.05 0.43 -8.01
CA LYS A 37 25.19 -0.13 -8.77
C LYS A 37 26.36 0.84 -8.94
N ALA A 38 26.06 2.12 -9.21
CA ALA A 38 27.04 3.08 -9.70
C ALA A 38 27.86 3.75 -8.58
N SER A 39 27.59 3.46 -7.30
CA SER A 39 28.14 4.21 -6.17
C SER A 39 28.60 3.32 -5.02
N ASP A 40 29.39 3.88 -4.08
CA ASP A 40 29.60 3.34 -2.72
C ASP A 40 28.28 3.42 -1.92
N TRP A 41 27.22 2.80 -2.43
CA TRP A 41 25.88 2.91 -1.88
C TRP A 41 25.83 2.29 -0.48
N LYS A 42 25.65 3.14 0.54
CA LYS A 42 25.62 2.75 1.96
C LYS A 42 24.23 2.83 2.59
N GLN A 43 23.23 3.17 1.79
CA GLN A 43 21.82 3.26 2.21
C GLN A 43 21.06 1.97 1.82
N GLY A 44 19.81 1.86 2.24
CA GLY A 44 18.92 0.81 1.79
C GLY A 44 18.21 1.13 0.48
N TRP A 45 17.14 0.38 0.20
CA TRP A 45 16.31 0.58 -0.99
C TRP A 45 15.60 1.95 -0.99
N ILE A 46 15.17 2.44 0.17
CA ILE A 46 14.38 3.66 0.27
C ILE A 46 15.27 4.85 0.64
N GLY A 47 16.07 4.73 1.70
CA GLY A 47 16.90 5.83 2.22
C GLY A 47 16.13 6.80 3.13
N GLY A 48 16.86 7.67 3.84
CA GLY A 48 16.29 8.93 4.33
C GLY A 48 15.35 8.90 5.55
N ALA A 49 15.44 7.90 6.44
CA ALA A 49 14.74 7.93 7.73
C ALA A 49 15.32 9.01 8.66
N ASN A 50 15.03 10.29 8.38
CA ASN A 50 15.53 11.48 9.06
C ASN A 50 14.79 11.74 10.39
N GLY A 51 14.68 10.72 11.24
CA GLY A 51 14.00 10.81 12.53
C GLY A 51 12.46 10.79 12.47
N TYR A 52 11.89 10.82 11.27
CA TYR A 52 10.46 10.61 11.01
C TYR A 52 10.26 9.44 10.06
N ALA A 53 9.38 8.52 10.43
CA ALA A 53 9.07 7.36 9.63
C ALA A 53 7.72 6.76 10.02
N GLY A 54 7.20 5.94 9.12
CA GLY A 54 5.88 5.34 9.23
C GLY A 54 5.36 4.93 7.87
N LEU A 55 4.20 4.26 7.87
CA LEU A 55 3.49 4.00 6.63
C LEU A 55 3.04 5.33 6.01
N PRO A 56 3.20 5.53 4.69
CA PRO A 56 2.61 6.65 4.02
C PRO A 56 1.11 6.67 4.25
N GLN A 57 0.57 7.85 4.50
CA GLN A 57 -0.86 8.01 4.70
C GLN A 57 -1.38 9.21 3.93
N ASN A 58 -2.67 9.18 3.64
CA ASN A 58 -3.33 10.39 3.18
C ASN A 58 -3.50 11.38 4.36
N VAL A 59 -3.79 12.63 4.06
CA VAL A 59 -3.93 13.68 5.08
C VAL A 59 -5.04 13.39 6.09
N SER A 60 -6.03 12.54 5.78
CA SER A 60 -7.09 12.12 6.72
C SER A 60 -6.68 10.99 7.65
N GLY A 61 -5.46 10.47 7.53
CA GLY A 61 -4.93 9.44 8.44
C GLY A 61 -5.03 8.01 7.94
N ARG A 62 -5.49 7.79 6.69
CA ARG A 62 -5.60 6.45 6.10
C ARG A 62 -4.30 6.09 5.42
N ASN A 63 -3.71 4.98 5.85
CA ASN A 63 -2.49 4.44 5.23
C ASN A 63 -2.72 4.03 3.78
N TYR A 64 -1.72 4.29 2.95
CA TYR A 64 -1.54 3.61 1.68
C TYR A 64 -1.06 2.19 1.95
N SER A 65 -1.45 1.26 1.09
CA SER A 65 -0.96 -0.11 1.15
C SER A 65 -0.17 -0.44 -0.10
N GLY A 66 0.72 -1.41 0.05
CA GLY A 66 1.35 -2.07 -1.07
C GLY A 66 2.21 -1.18 -1.98
N SER A 67 2.02 -1.29 -3.30
CA SER A 67 2.79 -0.53 -4.30
C SER A 67 2.78 0.96 -4.04
N ASN A 68 1.63 1.51 -3.67
CA ASN A 68 1.52 2.92 -3.33
C ASN A 68 2.36 3.25 -2.09
N SER A 69 2.34 2.40 -1.06
CA SER A 69 3.17 2.59 0.14
C SER A 69 4.66 2.64 -0.23
N PHE A 70 5.16 1.62 -0.92
CA PHE A 70 6.57 1.56 -1.31
C PHE A 70 7.00 2.77 -2.16
N PHE A 71 6.26 3.08 -3.23
CA PHE A 71 6.64 4.18 -4.14
C PHE A 71 6.51 5.56 -3.50
N LEU A 72 5.57 5.74 -2.57
CA LEU A 72 5.48 6.99 -1.81
C LEU A 72 6.64 7.11 -0.82
N GLN A 73 7.04 6.05 -0.13
CA GLN A 73 8.24 6.08 0.73
C GLN A 73 9.48 6.41 -0.09
N LEU A 74 9.66 5.72 -1.22
CA LEU A 74 10.78 5.96 -2.14
C LEU A 74 10.79 7.41 -2.65
N TYR A 75 9.63 7.93 -3.04
CA TYR A 75 9.48 9.31 -3.51
C TYR A 75 9.74 10.34 -2.40
N SER A 76 9.24 10.09 -1.18
CA SER A 76 9.53 10.91 -0.01
C SER A 76 11.02 11.00 0.28
N ALA A 77 11.71 9.86 0.27
CA ALA A 77 13.15 9.81 0.48
C ALA A 77 13.93 10.53 -0.64
N GLU A 78 13.58 10.30 -1.91
CA GLU A 78 14.22 10.95 -3.07
C GLU A 78 14.08 12.49 -3.04
N LYS A 79 12.95 13.00 -2.52
CA LYS A 79 12.68 14.44 -2.44
C LYS A 79 13.06 15.05 -1.09
N GLY A 80 13.46 14.25 -0.10
CA GLY A 80 13.78 14.72 1.24
C GLY A 80 12.57 15.30 1.98
N TYR A 81 11.36 14.78 1.73
CA TYR A 81 10.16 15.19 2.47
C TYR A 81 10.22 14.73 3.92
N GLU A 82 9.75 15.56 4.84
CA GLU A 82 9.83 15.33 6.29
C GLU A 82 8.95 14.17 6.74
N MET A 83 7.75 14.04 6.16
CA MET A 83 6.81 12.97 6.49
C MET A 83 6.16 12.39 5.23
N PRO A 84 5.82 11.09 5.21
CA PRO A 84 5.14 10.47 4.07
C PRO A 84 3.62 10.73 4.09
N VAL A 85 3.22 11.99 4.26
CA VAL A 85 1.81 12.40 4.28
C VAL A 85 1.44 13.05 2.95
N TYR A 86 0.39 12.53 2.32
CA TYR A 86 -0.02 12.95 0.99
C TYR A 86 -1.47 13.42 0.93
N LEU A 87 -1.77 14.29 -0.03
CA LEU A 87 -3.12 14.76 -0.29
C LEU A 87 -3.35 15.03 -1.77
N THR A 88 -4.59 14.89 -2.21
CA THR A 88 -5.02 15.36 -3.53
C THR A 88 -5.14 16.88 -3.56
N PHE A 89 -5.08 17.48 -4.76
CA PHE A 89 -5.31 18.91 -4.94
C PHE A 89 -6.62 19.39 -4.28
N LYS A 90 -7.68 18.57 -4.39
CA LYS A 90 -8.99 18.85 -3.79
C LYS A 90 -8.96 18.78 -2.26
N GLN A 91 -8.21 17.85 -1.69
CA GLN A 91 -8.01 17.78 -0.23
C GLN A 91 -7.24 19.01 0.27
N ALA A 92 -6.23 19.49 -0.45
CA ALA A 92 -5.51 20.73 -0.12
C ALA A 92 -6.51 21.88 -0.01
N HIS A 93 -7.29 22.08 -1.08
CA HIS A 93 -8.28 23.15 -1.16
C HIS A 93 -9.31 23.08 -0.02
N ASN A 94 -9.84 21.89 0.30
CA ASN A 94 -10.80 21.74 1.41
C ASN A 94 -10.18 22.06 2.77
N LEU A 95 -8.88 21.81 2.94
CA LEU A 95 -8.12 22.19 4.13
C LEU A 95 -7.68 23.66 4.11
N LYS A 96 -8.17 24.47 3.16
CA LYS A 96 -7.78 25.87 2.94
C LYS A 96 -6.28 26.03 2.66
N ALA A 97 -5.64 24.97 2.16
CA ALA A 97 -4.27 24.94 1.69
C ALA A 97 -4.24 24.91 0.15
N HIS A 98 -3.08 25.20 -0.43
CA HIS A 98 -2.83 25.11 -1.85
C HIS A 98 -1.47 24.48 -2.12
N VAL A 99 -1.35 23.86 -3.29
CA VAL A 99 -0.09 23.33 -3.81
C VAL A 99 0.80 24.50 -4.22
N LEU A 100 2.08 24.46 -3.84
CA LEU A 100 3.04 25.51 -4.16
C LEU A 100 3.30 25.57 -5.67
N LYS A 101 3.64 26.75 -6.17
CA LYS A 101 3.85 26.98 -7.60
C LYS A 101 5.02 26.14 -8.12
N GLY A 102 4.77 25.33 -9.15
CA GLY A 102 5.79 24.50 -9.82
C GLY A 102 5.87 23.06 -9.31
N GLU A 103 5.19 22.75 -8.21
CA GLU A 103 5.16 21.39 -7.66
C GLU A 103 4.42 20.41 -8.56
N LYS A 104 4.96 19.19 -8.66
CA LYS A 104 4.43 18.12 -9.52
C LYS A 104 3.83 17.01 -8.67
N ALA A 105 2.66 16.54 -9.07
CA ALA A 105 2.02 15.41 -8.42
C ALA A 105 2.78 14.10 -8.63
N PHE A 106 2.60 13.19 -7.68
CA PHE A 106 2.97 11.79 -7.76
C PHE A 106 1.72 10.93 -8.01
N PRO A 107 1.76 9.91 -8.89
CA PRO A 107 0.61 9.05 -9.10
C PRO A 107 0.52 7.97 -8.03
N VAL A 108 -0.68 7.75 -7.51
CA VAL A 108 -1.05 6.51 -6.80
C VAL A 108 -2.00 5.70 -7.67
N VAL A 109 -1.82 4.37 -7.70
CA VAL A 109 -2.54 3.47 -8.59
C VAL A 109 -3.60 2.66 -7.85
N TYR A 110 -4.72 2.40 -8.53
CA TYR A 110 -5.79 1.54 -8.05
C TYR A 110 -6.23 0.60 -9.17
N TRP A 111 -6.33 -0.69 -8.84
CA TRP A 111 -6.88 -1.69 -9.74
C TRP A 111 -8.39 -1.67 -9.66
N ASP A 112 -9.04 -1.56 -10.81
CA ASP A 112 -10.47 -1.69 -10.95
C ASP A 112 -10.78 -2.66 -12.10
N MET A 113 -12.01 -3.14 -12.15
CA MET A 113 -12.45 -4.10 -13.16
C MET A 113 -13.62 -3.51 -13.93
N MET A 114 -13.56 -3.63 -15.25
CA MET A 114 -14.72 -3.41 -16.09
C MET A 114 -15.32 -4.77 -16.40
N VAL A 115 -16.52 -5.00 -15.89
CA VAL A 115 -17.25 -6.26 -16.08
C VAL A 115 -18.33 -6.03 -17.12
N LYS A 116 -18.43 -6.91 -18.10
CA LYS A 116 -19.49 -6.90 -19.11
C LYS A 116 -20.18 -8.25 -19.21
N ASP A 117 -21.48 -8.23 -19.46
CA ASP A 117 -22.23 -9.43 -19.83
C ASP A 117 -21.99 -9.84 -21.30
N LYS A 118 -22.62 -10.94 -21.71
CA LYS A 118 -22.57 -11.50 -23.07
C LYS A 118 -23.07 -10.52 -24.15
N ASP A 119 -23.93 -9.58 -23.75
CA ASP A 119 -24.51 -8.55 -24.61
C ASP A 119 -23.67 -7.25 -24.59
N GLY A 120 -22.53 -7.24 -23.90
CA GLY A 120 -21.64 -6.09 -23.75
C GLY A 120 -22.12 -5.03 -22.76
N ARG A 121 -23.18 -5.30 -21.99
CA ARG A 121 -23.67 -4.38 -20.95
C ARG A 121 -22.74 -4.40 -19.75
N ARG A 122 -22.42 -3.21 -19.23
CA ARG A 122 -21.59 -3.07 -18.04
C ARG A 122 -22.33 -3.55 -16.80
N ILE A 123 -21.67 -4.38 -16.02
CA ILE A 123 -22.05 -4.78 -14.68
C ILE A 123 -21.17 -4.02 -13.70
N SER A 124 -21.75 -3.51 -12.62
CA SER A 124 -20.97 -2.81 -11.60
C SER A 124 -20.02 -3.78 -10.87
N SER A 125 -18.90 -3.27 -10.35
CA SER A 125 -17.94 -4.09 -9.60
C SER A 125 -18.56 -4.75 -8.37
N ASP A 126 -19.57 -4.11 -7.75
CA ASP A 126 -20.26 -4.65 -6.57
C ASP A 126 -21.23 -5.77 -6.93
N GLU A 127 -21.99 -5.62 -8.02
CA GLU A 127 -22.82 -6.71 -8.55
C GLU A 127 -21.97 -7.92 -8.93
N TYR A 128 -20.83 -7.70 -9.61
CA TYR A 128 -19.91 -8.77 -9.97
C TYR A 128 -19.35 -9.51 -8.73
N ARG A 129 -19.00 -8.78 -7.67
CA ARG A 129 -18.50 -9.35 -6.40
C ARG A 129 -19.57 -10.10 -5.62
N ALA A 130 -20.85 -9.76 -5.79
CA ALA A 130 -21.97 -10.43 -5.14
C ALA A 130 -22.44 -11.69 -5.89
N MET A 131 -22.09 -11.86 -7.17
CA MET A 131 -22.45 -13.03 -7.97
C MET A 131 -21.74 -14.30 -7.50
N ASP A 132 -22.39 -15.45 -7.64
CA ASP A 132 -21.73 -16.75 -7.44
C ASP A 132 -20.66 -17.02 -8.53
N LYS A 133 -19.82 -18.03 -8.31
CA LYS A 133 -18.73 -18.36 -9.25
C LYS A 133 -19.25 -18.79 -10.63
N ASP A 134 -20.42 -19.39 -10.72
CA ASP A 134 -20.96 -19.91 -11.98
C ASP A 134 -21.56 -18.80 -12.86
N MET A 135 -22.21 -17.81 -12.25
CA MET A 135 -22.68 -16.59 -12.90
C MET A 135 -21.53 -15.76 -13.48
N ARG A 136 -20.37 -15.76 -12.81
CA ARG A 136 -19.17 -15.02 -13.27
C ARG A 136 -18.49 -15.63 -14.50
N LYS A 137 -18.62 -16.95 -14.74
CA LYS A 137 -17.95 -17.65 -15.86
C LYS A 137 -18.29 -17.08 -17.23
N ASN A 138 -19.44 -16.43 -17.33
CA ASN A 138 -20.01 -15.92 -18.57
C ASN A 138 -19.79 -14.41 -18.75
N LEU A 139 -19.01 -13.76 -17.88
CA LEU A 139 -18.78 -12.33 -17.90
C LEU A 139 -17.38 -12.02 -18.43
N GLU A 140 -17.29 -11.01 -19.28
CA GLU A 140 -16.01 -10.47 -19.70
C GLU A 140 -15.49 -9.52 -18.61
N VAL A 141 -14.33 -9.85 -18.02
CA VAL A 141 -13.72 -9.06 -16.96
C VAL A 141 -12.41 -8.46 -17.48
N ILE A 142 -12.39 -7.15 -17.64
CA ILE A 142 -11.23 -6.41 -18.12
C ILE A 142 -10.63 -5.62 -16.96
N PRO A 143 -9.49 -6.05 -16.39
CA PRO A 143 -8.80 -5.29 -15.36
C PRO A 143 -8.16 -4.03 -15.95
N PHE A 144 -8.22 -2.93 -15.21
CA PHE A 144 -7.56 -1.69 -15.60
C PHE A 144 -7.02 -0.92 -14.38
N VAL A 145 -6.03 -0.06 -14.63
CA VAL A 145 -5.40 0.78 -13.61
C VAL A 145 -5.94 2.19 -13.70
N LYS A 146 -6.46 2.71 -12.58
CA LYS A 146 -6.69 4.14 -12.38
C LYS A 146 -5.48 4.73 -11.67
N ALA A 147 -5.06 5.92 -12.10
CA ALA A 147 -4.04 6.70 -11.42
C ALA A 147 -4.67 7.97 -10.85
N PHE A 148 -4.34 8.32 -9.61
CA PHE A 148 -4.76 9.56 -8.98
C PHE A 148 -3.53 10.38 -8.60
N PRO A 149 -3.51 11.69 -8.93
CA PRO A 149 -2.41 12.56 -8.54
C PRO A 149 -2.52 12.94 -7.06
N VAL A 150 -1.42 12.76 -6.32
CA VAL A 150 -1.26 13.21 -4.94
C VAL A 150 -0.01 14.08 -4.81
N TYR A 151 0.00 14.94 -3.80
CA TYR A 151 1.08 15.83 -3.42
C TYR A 151 1.47 15.52 -1.98
N ASN A 152 2.76 15.50 -1.68
CA ASN A 152 3.21 15.48 -0.29
C ASN A 152 2.83 16.81 0.39
N ILE A 153 2.60 16.81 1.70
CA ILE A 153 2.29 18.02 2.46
C ILE A 153 3.36 19.12 2.30
N ASP A 154 4.63 18.76 2.11
CA ASP A 154 5.74 19.68 1.93
C ASP A 154 5.71 20.40 0.57
N GLN A 155 4.91 19.89 -0.38
CA GLN A 155 4.63 20.52 -1.66
C GLN A 155 3.48 21.55 -1.56
N THR A 156 3.01 21.86 -0.36
CA THR A 156 1.84 22.70 -0.11
C THR A 156 2.10 23.69 1.02
N ASN A 157 1.27 24.72 1.14
CA ASN A 157 1.29 25.62 2.30
C ASN A 157 0.49 25.07 3.52
N LEU A 158 0.35 23.74 3.65
CA LEU A 158 -0.47 23.15 4.71
C LEU A 158 0.08 23.48 6.11
N ARG A 159 1.40 23.67 6.24
CA ARG A 159 2.03 24.06 7.51
C ARG A 159 1.55 25.42 7.99
N GLU A 160 1.41 26.38 7.09
CA GLU A 160 0.89 27.71 7.39
C GLU A 160 -0.63 27.70 7.56
N ALA A 161 -1.35 26.94 6.71
CA ALA A 161 -2.81 26.91 6.71
C ALA A 161 -3.42 26.08 7.86
N GLN A 162 -2.72 25.03 8.32
CA GLN A 162 -3.19 24.06 9.32
C GLN A 162 -2.07 23.66 10.30
N PRO A 163 -1.47 24.61 11.05
CA PRO A 163 -0.28 24.37 11.86
C PRO A 163 -0.49 23.30 12.95
N GLU A 164 -1.66 23.29 13.59
CA GLU A 164 -2.02 22.30 14.61
C GLU A 164 -2.12 20.88 14.05
N ARG A 165 -2.61 20.73 12.81
CA ARG A 165 -2.67 19.43 12.15
C ARG A 165 -1.27 18.92 11.83
N VAL A 166 -0.40 19.78 11.30
CA VAL A 166 0.98 19.41 11.00
C VAL A 166 1.75 19.05 12.27
N ARG A 167 1.55 19.79 13.38
CA ARG A 167 2.14 19.44 14.68
C ARG A 167 1.75 18.04 15.16
N LYS A 168 0.47 17.68 15.06
CA LYS A 168 0.01 16.32 15.41
C LYS A 168 0.58 15.24 14.50
N LEU A 169 0.78 15.55 13.21
CA LEU A 169 1.42 14.62 12.28
C LEU A 169 2.88 14.41 12.66
N LEU A 170 3.63 15.47 12.98
CA LEU A 170 5.04 15.38 13.38
C LEU A 170 5.22 14.49 14.61
N ASP A 171 4.37 14.67 15.63
CA ASP A 171 4.42 13.84 16.83
C ASP A 171 4.17 12.36 16.52
N ARG A 172 3.20 12.08 15.62
CA ARG A 172 2.86 10.70 15.21
C ARG A 172 3.99 10.00 14.45
N PHE A 173 4.69 10.69 13.56
CA PHE A 173 5.72 10.09 12.72
C PHE A 173 7.10 10.04 13.36
N LYS A 174 7.27 10.62 14.55
CA LYS A 174 8.55 10.64 15.23
C LYS A 174 9.00 9.22 15.57
N VAL A 175 10.20 8.85 15.10
CA VAL A 175 10.76 7.51 15.34
C VAL A 175 11.41 7.48 16.73
N PRO A 176 11.03 6.55 17.61
CA PRO A 176 11.74 6.33 18.86
C PRO A 176 13.10 5.65 18.60
N GLY A 177 14.16 6.13 19.25
CA GLY A 177 15.50 5.53 19.20
C GLY A 177 15.60 4.28 20.07
N LEU A 178 14.87 3.22 19.73
CA LEU A 178 14.75 2.01 20.53
C LEU A 178 16.04 1.19 20.49
N ARG A 179 16.68 1.01 21.66
CA ARG A 179 17.93 0.25 21.81
C ARG A 179 17.77 -0.88 22.83
N ASP A 180 18.43 -2.00 22.59
CA ASP A 180 18.57 -3.06 23.58
C ASP A 180 19.74 -2.82 24.55
N THR A 181 19.96 -3.76 25.46
CA THR A 181 21.03 -3.70 26.48
C THR A 181 22.45 -3.65 25.90
N LYS A 182 22.63 -4.00 24.63
CA LYS A 182 23.90 -3.95 23.91
C LYS A 182 24.02 -2.71 23.01
N GLY A 183 23.01 -1.84 23.02
CA GLY A 183 22.97 -0.62 22.20
C GLY A 183 22.49 -0.87 20.76
N MET A 184 22.14 -2.11 20.40
CA MET A 184 21.62 -2.44 19.07
C MET A 184 20.17 -1.99 18.95
N TYR A 185 19.69 -1.71 17.73
CA TYR A 185 18.28 -1.43 17.51
C TYR A 185 17.40 -2.58 18.06
N ALA A 186 16.27 -2.22 18.67
CA ALA A 186 15.34 -3.15 19.30
C ALA A 186 13.91 -2.91 18.82
N HIS A 187 13.13 -3.98 18.71
CA HIS A 187 11.74 -3.89 18.28
C HIS A 187 10.90 -4.91 19.05
N ALA A 188 10.31 -4.47 20.17
CA ALA A 188 9.65 -5.34 21.15
C ALA A 188 8.61 -6.29 20.54
N ALA A 189 7.85 -5.82 19.54
CA ALA A 189 6.85 -6.65 18.85
C ALA A 189 7.49 -7.81 18.05
N LEU A 190 8.65 -7.60 17.42
CA LEU A 190 9.37 -8.64 16.67
C LEU A 190 10.09 -9.57 17.63
N ASP A 191 10.69 -9.03 18.69
CA ASP A 191 11.29 -9.84 19.77
C ASP A 191 10.26 -10.79 20.40
N ARG A 192 9.07 -10.27 20.71
CA ARG A 192 7.96 -11.08 21.23
C ARG A 192 7.52 -12.14 20.23
N MET A 193 7.49 -11.82 18.94
CA MET A 193 7.12 -12.78 17.89
C MET A 193 8.06 -13.99 17.86
N ILE A 194 9.37 -13.75 17.97
CA ILE A 194 10.37 -14.82 18.07
C ILE A 194 10.18 -15.59 19.38
N GLN A 195 10.09 -14.91 20.52
CA GLN A 195 9.99 -15.56 21.83
C GLN A 195 8.73 -16.44 21.97
N GLN A 196 7.61 -15.99 21.42
CA GLN A 196 6.33 -16.69 21.49
C GLN A 196 6.10 -17.61 20.30
N GLN A 197 7.03 -17.66 19.34
CA GLN A 197 6.91 -18.41 18.09
C GLN A 197 5.56 -18.13 17.41
N SER A 198 5.14 -16.86 17.38
CA SER A 198 3.82 -16.45 16.90
C SER A 198 3.79 -16.04 15.42
N TRP A 199 4.86 -16.35 14.69
CA TRP A 199 4.88 -16.28 13.23
C TRP A 199 4.21 -17.52 12.62
N LEU A 200 3.99 -17.49 11.30
CA LEU A 200 3.32 -18.55 10.52
C LEU A 200 4.07 -19.88 10.48
N CYS A 201 5.37 -19.85 10.79
CA CYS A 201 6.24 -20.99 10.95
C CYS A 201 7.23 -20.70 12.10
N PRO A 202 7.90 -21.74 12.64
CA PRO A 202 8.92 -21.52 13.65
C PRO A 202 10.04 -20.59 13.14
N ILE A 203 10.58 -19.79 14.06
CA ILE A 203 11.74 -18.93 13.84
C ILE A 203 12.84 -19.38 14.80
N GLN A 204 13.88 -20.01 14.27
CA GLN A 204 15.07 -20.39 15.03
C GLN A 204 16.09 -19.24 14.97
N ALA A 205 16.34 -18.58 16.11
CA ALA A 205 17.31 -17.49 16.23
C ALA A 205 18.19 -17.62 17.49
N ASP A 206 18.19 -18.79 18.13
CA ASP A 206 18.84 -19.10 19.41
C ASP A 206 20.19 -19.82 19.25
N LYS A 207 20.61 -20.11 18.02
CA LYS A 207 21.84 -20.86 17.70
C LYS A 207 22.74 -20.11 16.75
N ARG A 208 24.04 -20.40 16.85
CA ARG A 208 25.02 -19.91 15.88
C ARG A 208 24.76 -20.51 14.51
N GLU A 209 24.56 -19.66 13.52
CA GLU A 209 24.38 -20.03 12.12
C GLU A 209 25.24 -19.13 11.23
N ASN A 210 25.69 -19.65 10.09
CA ASN A 210 26.56 -18.89 9.16
C ASN A 210 25.77 -17.92 8.27
N GLY A 211 24.46 -18.08 8.19
CA GLY A 211 23.59 -17.27 7.35
C GLY A 211 22.13 -17.49 7.71
N ALA A 212 21.30 -16.54 7.31
CA ALA A 212 19.86 -16.65 7.40
C ALA A 212 19.30 -17.38 6.18
N TYR A 213 18.22 -18.12 6.38
CA TYR A 213 17.46 -18.75 5.29
C TYR A 213 16.09 -19.21 5.79
N TYR A 214 15.11 -19.18 4.89
CA TYR A 214 13.91 -19.98 4.99
C TYR A 214 14.13 -21.37 4.36
N SER A 215 13.69 -22.42 5.05
CA SER A 215 13.74 -23.81 4.56
C SER A 215 12.35 -24.29 4.15
N PRO A 216 12.02 -24.36 2.84
CA PRO A 216 10.69 -24.78 2.39
C PRO A 216 10.32 -26.22 2.78
N SER A 217 11.29 -27.13 2.82
CA SER A 217 11.04 -28.54 3.15
C SER A 217 10.73 -28.77 4.63
N ARG A 218 11.24 -27.91 5.50
CA ARG A 218 11.04 -27.97 6.96
C ARG A 218 10.04 -26.93 7.47
N ASP A 219 9.62 -26.02 6.60
CA ASP A 219 8.81 -24.85 6.92
C ASP A 219 9.31 -24.13 8.19
N ILE A 220 10.56 -23.64 8.14
CA ILE A 220 11.22 -22.96 9.26
C ILE A 220 12.06 -21.81 8.73
N VAL A 221 12.01 -20.68 9.45
CA VAL A 221 12.96 -19.57 9.27
C VAL A 221 14.12 -19.79 10.23
N VAL A 222 15.35 -19.76 9.71
CA VAL A 222 16.58 -19.89 10.47
C VAL A 222 17.35 -18.59 10.36
N LEU A 223 17.76 -18.04 11.50
CA LEU A 223 18.52 -16.81 11.62
C LEU A 223 19.78 -17.06 12.46
N PRO A 224 20.92 -16.43 12.12
CA PRO A 224 22.01 -16.26 13.07
C PRO A 224 21.49 -15.53 14.32
N MET A 225 22.09 -15.81 15.48
CA MET A 225 21.74 -15.09 16.70
C MET A 225 21.93 -13.59 16.49
N LYS A 226 21.07 -12.76 17.09
CA LYS A 226 21.20 -11.29 17.04
C LYS A 226 22.60 -10.81 17.43
N ALA A 227 23.24 -11.47 18.40
CA ALA A 227 24.61 -11.17 18.83
C ALA A 227 25.68 -11.38 17.73
N GLN A 228 25.42 -12.20 16.70
CA GLN A 228 26.34 -12.38 15.57
C GLN A 228 26.35 -11.18 14.62
N PHE A 229 25.28 -10.38 14.60
CA PHE A 229 25.21 -9.17 13.79
C PHE A 229 26.01 -8.02 14.42
N ASN A 230 26.21 -8.04 15.75
CA ASN A 230 26.92 -7.01 16.51
C ASN A 230 28.43 -7.01 16.20
N THR A 231 28.80 -6.34 15.12
CA THR A 231 30.16 -6.27 14.56
C THR A 231 30.68 -4.84 14.48
N GLY A 232 29.80 -3.85 14.65
CA GLY A 232 30.10 -2.44 14.67
C GLY A 232 31.02 -2.05 15.82
N SER A 233 31.86 -1.04 15.57
CA SER A 233 32.82 -0.51 16.55
C SER A 233 32.36 0.82 17.16
N THR A 234 31.36 1.47 16.57
CA THR A 234 30.75 2.71 17.06
C THR A 234 29.31 2.51 17.54
N PRO A 235 28.77 3.35 18.44
CA PRO A 235 27.38 3.25 18.90
C PRO A 235 26.34 3.29 17.78
N GLU A 236 26.63 4.00 16.68
CA GLU A 236 25.81 4.10 15.49
C GLU A 236 25.87 2.83 14.63
N GLU A 237 27.05 2.22 14.48
CA GLU A 237 27.20 0.94 13.79
C GLU A 237 26.50 -0.18 14.57
N VAL A 238 26.72 -0.26 15.88
CA VAL A 238 26.05 -1.24 16.76
C VAL A 238 24.53 -1.08 16.68
N TYR A 239 24.02 0.16 16.63
CA TYR A 239 22.60 0.41 16.41
C TYR A 239 22.10 -0.19 15.12
N ARG A 240 22.82 0.06 14.01
CA ARG A 240 22.51 -0.44 12.67
C ARG A 240 22.58 -1.95 12.59
N ASP A 241 23.50 -2.61 13.29
CA ASP A 241 23.58 -4.07 13.32
C ASP A 241 22.28 -4.71 13.86
N GLY A 242 21.60 -4.04 14.78
CA GLY A 242 20.26 -4.46 15.21
C GLY A 242 19.21 -4.34 14.11
N MET A 243 19.30 -3.31 13.26
CA MET A 243 18.43 -3.13 12.09
C MET A 243 18.67 -4.23 11.06
N GLU A 244 19.94 -4.60 10.82
CA GLU A 244 20.30 -5.70 9.91
C GLU A 244 19.70 -7.04 10.36
N PHE A 245 19.73 -7.34 11.66
CA PHE A 245 19.09 -8.54 12.19
C PHE A 245 17.59 -8.59 11.87
N TYR A 246 16.83 -7.52 12.13
CA TYR A 246 15.40 -7.53 11.86
C TYR A 246 15.07 -7.46 10.37
N SER A 247 15.87 -6.75 9.57
CA SER A 247 15.69 -6.76 8.11
C SER A 247 15.87 -8.17 7.54
N THR A 248 16.94 -8.85 7.96
CA THR A 248 17.23 -10.23 7.57
C THR A 248 16.08 -11.16 8.00
N MET A 249 15.57 -10.98 9.21
CA MET A 249 14.38 -11.69 9.67
C MET A 249 13.16 -11.44 8.76
N LEU A 250 12.86 -10.18 8.43
CA LEU A 250 11.73 -9.82 7.58
C LEU A 250 11.86 -10.37 6.15
N HIS A 251 13.09 -10.44 5.63
CA HIS A 251 13.41 -11.06 4.34
C HIS A 251 13.05 -12.55 4.35
N GLU A 252 13.57 -13.30 5.32
CA GLU A 252 13.29 -14.74 5.42
C GLU A 252 11.83 -15.04 5.78
N MET A 253 11.19 -14.20 6.60
CA MET A 253 9.75 -14.27 6.82
C MET A 253 8.98 -14.08 5.52
N THR A 254 9.44 -13.19 4.63
CA THR A 254 8.80 -13.00 3.33
C THR A 254 8.90 -14.26 2.48
N HIS A 255 10.07 -14.89 2.40
CA HIS A 255 10.20 -16.19 1.72
C HIS A 255 9.28 -17.25 2.32
N SER A 256 9.12 -17.30 3.64
CA SER A 256 8.19 -18.25 4.27
C SER A 256 6.74 -18.10 3.75
N THR A 257 6.32 -16.90 3.36
CA THR A 257 4.96 -16.70 2.83
C THR A 257 4.72 -17.30 1.43
N MET A 258 5.75 -17.75 0.72
CA MET A 258 5.63 -18.19 -0.68
C MET A 258 4.92 -19.54 -0.86
N THR A 259 4.78 -20.34 0.21
CA THR A 259 4.32 -21.73 0.10
C THR A 259 2.89 -21.86 -0.46
N PRO A 260 2.53 -23.02 -1.03
CA PRO A 260 1.18 -23.27 -1.56
C PRO A 260 0.05 -23.03 -0.56
N GLU A 261 0.31 -23.32 0.72
CA GLU A 261 -0.64 -23.15 1.83
C GLU A 261 -0.83 -21.68 2.21
N ARG A 262 0.06 -20.79 1.75
CA ARG A 262 0.08 -19.36 2.07
C ARG A 262 -0.23 -18.52 0.82
N LEU A 263 0.79 -17.89 0.21
CA LEU A 263 0.58 -17.02 -0.95
C LEU A 263 0.74 -17.74 -2.30
N ASN A 264 1.17 -19.00 -2.28
CA ASN A 264 1.31 -19.86 -3.45
C ASN A 264 2.03 -19.13 -4.60
N ARG A 265 3.17 -18.52 -4.29
CA ARG A 265 4.00 -17.86 -5.31
C ARG A 265 4.80 -18.92 -6.06
N GLU A 266 4.95 -18.72 -7.37
CA GLU A 266 5.65 -19.70 -8.20
C GLU A 266 7.14 -19.78 -7.84
N MET A 267 7.60 -20.97 -7.43
CA MET A 267 9.01 -21.21 -7.14
C MET A 267 9.81 -21.43 -8.44
N GLY A 268 10.93 -20.73 -8.57
CA GLY A 268 12.01 -21.11 -9.48
C GLY A 268 12.78 -22.31 -8.92
N GLY A 269 13.40 -23.11 -9.80
CA GLY A 269 14.07 -24.34 -9.37
C GLY A 269 15.46 -24.12 -8.73
N LYS A 270 16.21 -23.10 -9.17
CA LYS A 270 17.63 -22.87 -8.78
C LYS A 270 17.98 -21.38 -8.80
N PHE A 271 19.01 -21.01 -8.03
CA PHE A 271 19.66 -19.69 -8.09
C PHE A 271 19.98 -19.30 -9.54
N GLY A 272 19.55 -18.09 -9.95
CA GLY A 272 19.68 -17.59 -11.33
C GLY A 272 18.48 -17.87 -12.25
N ASP A 273 17.46 -18.60 -11.79
CA ASP A 273 16.19 -18.75 -12.49
C ASP A 273 15.38 -17.43 -12.45
N PRO A 274 14.68 -17.03 -13.54
CA PRO A 274 13.88 -15.80 -13.54
C PRO A 274 12.80 -15.73 -12.45
N LYS A 275 12.19 -16.86 -12.07
CA LYS A 275 11.20 -16.91 -10.98
C LYS A 275 11.88 -16.79 -9.62
N TYR A 276 13.06 -17.39 -9.47
CA TYR A 276 13.88 -17.22 -8.26
C TYR A 276 14.30 -15.76 -8.09
N ALA A 277 14.81 -15.12 -9.14
CA ALA A 277 15.18 -13.71 -9.12
C ALA A 277 13.98 -12.80 -8.81
N LYS A 278 12.78 -13.14 -9.27
CA LYS A 278 11.55 -12.43 -8.88
C LYS A 278 11.27 -12.59 -7.38
N GLU A 279 11.38 -13.80 -6.84
CA GLU A 279 11.10 -14.08 -5.42
C GLU A 279 12.08 -13.33 -4.49
N GLU A 280 13.37 -13.27 -4.83
CA GLU A 280 14.34 -12.44 -4.10
C GLU A 280 13.95 -10.95 -4.14
N LEU A 281 13.51 -10.44 -5.30
CA LEU A 281 13.02 -9.07 -5.39
C LEU A 281 11.78 -8.83 -4.53
N VAL A 282 10.87 -9.81 -4.44
CA VAL A 282 9.70 -9.72 -3.56
C VAL A 282 10.13 -9.69 -2.09
N ALA A 283 11.07 -10.53 -1.69
CA ALA A 283 11.59 -10.57 -0.31
C ALA A 283 12.29 -9.27 0.08
N GLU A 284 13.18 -8.77 -0.77
CA GLU A 284 13.90 -7.51 -0.57
C GLU A 284 12.97 -6.31 -0.45
N LEU A 285 12.06 -6.12 -1.41
CA LEU A 285 11.17 -4.96 -1.40
C LEU A 285 10.15 -5.02 -0.25
N THR A 286 9.76 -6.22 0.17
CA THR A 286 8.90 -6.42 1.35
C THR A 286 9.65 -6.04 2.62
N ALA A 287 10.86 -6.57 2.82
CA ALA A 287 11.70 -6.25 3.97
C ALA A 287 12.02 -4.75 4.04
N ALA A 288 12.40 -4.14 2.91
CA ALA A 288 12.65 -2.71 2.82
C ALA A 288 11.43 -1.86 3.19
N MET A 289 10.25 -2.17 2.62
CA MET A 289 9.02 -1.40 2.87
C MET A 289 8.61 -1.47 4.35
N ILE A 290 8.65 -2.66 4.94
CA ILE A 290 8.25 -2.86 6.34
C ILE A 290 9.25 -2.21 7.29
N SER A 291 10.55 -2.41 7.06
CA SER A 291 11.61 -1.81 7.85
C SER A 291 11.48 -0.28 7.86
N HIS A 292 11.29 0.34 6.69
CA HIS A 292 11.13 1.78 6.58
C HIS A 292 9.85 2.26 7.30
N SER A 293 8.79 1.45 7.29
CA SER A 293 7.57 1.73 8.04
C SER A 293 7.75 1.64 9.56
N MET A 294 8.70 0.82 10.04
CA MET A 294 9.11 0.70 11.44
C MET A 294 10.15 1.75 11.86
N GLY A 295 10.64 2.54 10.90
CA GLY A 295 11.57 3.65 11.14
C GLY A 295 13.04 3.32 11.02
N PHE A 296 13.39 2.30 10.25
CA PHE A 296 14.76 2.03 9.87
C PHE A 296 14.88 1.65 8.40
N ASP A 297 16.02 1.97 7.80
CA ASP A 297 16.30 1.61 6.41
C ASP A 297 17.37 0.49 6.42
N PRO A 298 17.05 -0.70 5.90
CA PRO A 298 17.96 -1.82 5.96
C PRO A 298 19.05 -1.68 4.91
N LYS A 299 20.27 -2.17 5.16
CA LYS A 299 21.22 -2.32 4.05
C LYS A 299 20.68 -3.33 3.05
N ILE A 300 21.08 -3.13 1.80
CA ILE A 300 20.86 -4.12 0.76
C ILE A 300 21.73 -5.33 1.07
N THR A 301 21.16 -6.53 0.96
CA THR A 301 21.92 -7.76 1.16
C THR A 301 22.90 -7.97 0.00
N ASP A 302 24.07 -8.57 0.27
CA ASP A 302 25.06 -8.89 -0.76
C ASP A 302 24.46 -9.80 -1.86
N ASN A 303 23.51 -10.67 -1.50
CA ASN A 303 22.79 -11.55 -2.42
C ASN A 303 21.95 -10.77 -3.44
N SER A 304 21.39 -9.63 -3.04
CA SER A 304 20.50 -8.83 -3.89
C SER A 304 21.26 -7.90 -4.83
N ALA A 305 22.48 -7.51 -4.47
CA ALA A 305 23.38 -6.82 -5.39
C ALA A 305 23.67 -7.66 -6.65
N ALA A 306 23.73 -9.00 -6.52
CA ALA A 306 23.98 -9.91 -7.63
C ALA A 306 22.87 -9.93 -8.70
N TYR A 307 21.65 -9.53 -8.35
CA TYR A 307 20.50 -9.58 -9.25
C TYR A 307 20.14 -8.24 -9.90
N LEU A 308 20.75 -7.13 -9.47
CA LEU A 308 20.42 -5.78 -9.97
C LEU A 308 20.46 -5.69 -11.49
N ASP A 309 21.47 -6.28 -12.14
CA ASP A 309 21.61 -6.27 -13.60
C ASP A 309 20.44 -6.96 -14.31
N SER A 310 20.04 -8.12 -13.78
CA SER A 310 18.95 -8.91 -14.32
C SER A 310 17.60 -8.21 -14.15
N TRP A 311 17.37 -7.55 -13.00
CA TRP A 311 16.14 -6.81 -12.73
C TRP A 311 16.05 -5.53 -13.57
N ILE A 312 17.14 -4.77 -13.71
CA ILE A 312 17.18 -3.60 -14.58
C ILE A 312 16.87 -3.99 -16.02
N ALA A 313 17.51 -5.05 -16.54
CA ALA A 313 17.26 -5.52 -17.90
C ALA A 313 15.79 -5.94 -18.09
N THR A 314 15.23 -6.69 -17.13
CA THR A 314 13.84 -7.13 -17.15
C THR A 314 12.87 -5.95 -17.13
N LEU A 315 13.08 -4.97 -16.24
CA LEU A 315 12.23 -3.78 -16.13
C LEU A 315 12.31 -2.88 -17.38
N LYS A 316 13.48 -2.78 -18.02
CA LYS A 316 13.66 -2.05 -19.29
C LYS A 316 12.91 -2.72 -20.45
N GLN A 317 12.87 -4.06 -20.47
CA GLN A 317 12.18 -4.82 -21.51
C GLN A 317 10.67 -4.92 -21.26
N GLU A 318 10.27 -5.14 -20.02
CA GLU A 318 8.89 -5.34 -19.59
C GLU A 318 8.58 -4.53 -18.32
N PRO A 319 8.25 -3.22 -18.45
CA PRO A 319 7.91 -2.38 -17.29
C PRO A 319 6.75 -2.94 -16.45
N LYS A 320 5.85 -3.70 -17.07
CA LYS A 320 4.73 -4.36 -16.38
C LYS A 320 5.16 -5.44 -15.40
N PHE A 321 6.40 -5.92 -15.47
CA PHE A 321 6.97 -6.85 -14.48
C PHE A 321 6.82 -6.32 -13.05
N ILE A 322 6.95 -4.99 -12.86
CA ILE A 322 6.81 -4.34 -11.54
C ILE A 322 5.42 -4.55 -10.94
N VAL A 323 4.37 -4.65 -11.77
CA VAL A 323 3.00 -4.88 -11.29
C VAL A 323 2.91 -6.23 -10.58
N SER A 324 3.51 -7.27 -11.17
CA SER A 324 3.44 -8.62 -10.61
C SER A 324 4.26 -8.70 -9.33
N VAL A 325 5.46 -8.10 -9.32
CA VAL A 325 6.32 -8.03 -8.12
C VAL A 325 5.59 -7.31 -6.99
N MET A 326 5.04 -6.12 -7.25
CA MET A 326 4.36 -5.36 -6.21
C MET A 326 3.09 -6.04 -5.73
N ALA A 327 2.34 -6.75 -6.57
CA ALA A 327 1.19 -7.52 -6.11
C ALA A 327 1.58 -8.57 -5.05
N ASP A 328 2.75 -9.18 -5.19
CA ASP A 328 3.27 -10.16 -4.24
C ASP A 328 3.84 -9.47 -2.98
N VAL A 329 4.57 -8.36 -3.14
CA VAL A 329 5.03 -7.51 -2.01
C VAL A 329 3.86 -7.05 -1.15
N ASN A 330 2.75 -6.63 -1.75
CA ASN A 330 1.55 -6.20 -1.03
C ASN A 330 1.00 -7.30 -0.13
N LYS A 331 0.84 -8.51 -0.69
CA LYS A 331 0.27 -9.64 0.06
C LYS A 331 1.20 -10.09 1.19
N ALA A 332 2.51 -10.16 0.92
CA ALA A 332 3.49 -10.56 1.92
C ALA A 332 3.57 -9.53 3.06
N SER A 333 3.65 -8.25 2.72
CA SER A 333 3.71 -7.17 3.70
C SER A 333 2.46 -7.05 4.56
N ASP A 334 1.26 -7.15 3.98
CA ASP A 334 0.02 -7.16 4.75
C ASP A 334 0.02 -8.30 5.78
N MET A 335 0.48 -9.49 5.39
CA MET A 335 0.53 -10.66 6.27
C MET A 335 1.53 -10.50 7.42
N ILE A 336 2.71 -9.95 7.13
CA ILE A 336 3.73 -9.67 8.15
C ILE A 336 3.24 -8.57 9.10
N LEU A 337 2.77 -7.45 8.57
CA LEU A 337 2.30 -6.32 9.37
C LEU A 337 1.09 -6.68 10.23
N ASP A 338 0.17 -7.53 9.76
CA ASP A 338 -0.94 -8.04 10.58
C ASP A 338 -0.44 -8.81 11.81
N ARG A 339 0.58 -9.66 11.64
CA ARG A 339 1.17 -10.40 12.77
C ARG A 339 1.97 -9.50 13.70
N VAL A 340 2.67 -8.51 13.16
CA VAL A 340 3.39 -7.49 13.96
C VAL A 340 2.40 -6.66 14.76
N ASP A 341 1.30 -6.20 14.16
CA ASP A 341 0.27 -5.41 14.83
C ASP A 341 -0.39 -6.19 15.97
N ALA A 342 -0.65 -7.48 15.78
CA ALA A 342 -1.13 -8.34 16.86
C ALA A 342 -0.17 -8.36 18.06
N GLN A 343 1.15 -8.33 17.83
CA GLN A 343 2.13 -8.23 18.92
C GLN A 343 2.15 -6.83 19.54
N ARG A 344 2.09 -5.76 18.73
CA ARG A 344 2.06 -4.37 19.20
C ARG A 344 0.86 -4.10 20.10
N LEU A 345 -0.33 -4.58 19.72
CA LEU A 345 -1.55 -4.44 20.51
C LEU A 345 -1.43 -5.13 21.88
N VAL A 346 -0.82 -6.32 21.95
CA VAL A 346 -0.57 -7.01 23.22
C VAL A 346 0.40 -6.22 24.12
N LEU A 347 1.32 -5.47 23.52
CA LEU A 347 2.27 -4.59 24.21
C LEU A 347 1.67 -3.22 24.57
N GLY A 348 0.40 -2.96 24.22
CA GLY A 348 -0.24 -1.65 24.41
C GLY A 348 0.28 -0.56 23.46
N GLU A 349 0.96 -0.95 22.37
CA GLU A 349 1.44 -0.05 21.34
C GLU A 349 0.40 0.14 20.23
N GLN A 350 0.44 1.29 19.56
CA GLN A 350 -0.40 1.55 18.39
C GLN A 350 0.02 0.65 17.22
N PRO A 351 -0.92 -0.01 16.52
CA PRO A 351 -0.60 -0.81 15.35
C PRO A 351 -0.18 0.07 14.18
N TYR A 352 0.58 -0.50 13.25
CA TYR A 352 0.97 0.17 12.03
C TYR A 352 -0.20 0.31 11.07
N LEU A 353 -0.97 -0.77 10.85
CA LEU A 353 -2.08 -0.73 9.92
C LEU A 353 -3.31 -0.11 10.59
N ALA A 354 -3.82 0.97 10.01
CA ALA A 354 -5.03 1.63 10.50
C ALA A 354 -6.25 0.69 10.61
N LYS A 355 -6.31 -0.40 9.83
CA LYS A 355 -7.38 -1.40 9.92
C LYS A 355 -7.34 -2.22 11.23
N ASN A 356 -6.20 -2.24 11.89
CA ASN A 356 -5.96 -3.00 13.12
C ASN A 356 -6.02 -2.10 14.37
N ASP A 357 -6.16 -0.78 14.21
CA ASP A 357 -6.22 0.18 15.32
C ASP A 357 -7.61 0.15 16.00
N PRO A 358 -7.70 -0.29 17.27
CA PRO A 358 -8.97 -0.42 17.98
C PRO A 358 -9.56 0.95 18.38
N PHE A 359 -8.78 2.02 18.27
CA PHE A 359 -9.16 3.40 18.58
C PHE A 359 -9.27 4.28 17.34
N VAL A 360 -8.95 3.77 16.14
CA VAL A 360 -9.36 4.41 14.88
C VAL A 360 -10.88 4.26 14.74
N THR A 361 -11.59 5.20 15.33
CA THR A 361 -12.68 5.83 14.60
C THR A 361 -12.04 6.48 13.38
N LEU A 362 -12.34 6.03 12.16
CA LEU A 362 -12.13 6.85 10.96
C LEU A 362 -12.65 8.23 11.34
N SER A 363 -11.75 9.21 11.47
CA SER A 363 -11.98 10.50 12.13
C SER A 363 -13.44 10.95 12.10
N ASP A 364 -14.02 11.33 13.24
CA ASP A 364 -15.35 11.95 13.37
C ASP A 364 -15.56 13.24 12.54
N GLU A 365 -14.63 13.61 11.66
CA GLU A 365 -14.95 14.42 10.50
C GLU A 365 -15.76 13.57 9.51
N GLU A 366 -17.10 13.56 9.68
CA GLU A 366 -18.04 12.95 8.73
C GLU A 366 -17.60 13.20 7.29
N ILE A 367 -17.17 12.16 6.58
CA ILE A 367 -16.90 12.26 5.15
C ILE A 367 -18.24 12.65 4.50
N PRO A 368 -18.36 13.86 3.92
CA PRO A 368 -19.65 14.34 3.48
C PRO A 368 -20.07 13.57 2.23
N PHE A 369 -21.35 13.20 2.15
CA PHE A 369 -21.93 12.78 0.87
C PHE A 369 -21.82 13.92 -0.13
N LYS A 370 -21.38 13.60 -1.34
CA LYS A 370 -21.33 14.52 -2.48
C LYS A 370 -22.30 14.05 -3.55
N ASN A 371 -22.84 15.01 -4.32
CA ASN A 371 -23.78 14.75 -5.41
C ASN A 371 -25.03 13.95 -4.97
N ALA A 372 -25.41 14.06 -3.69
CA ALA A 372 -26.62 13.43 -3.19
C ALA A 372 -27.83 14.05 -3.90
N ALA A 373 -28.64 13.20 -4.54
CA ALA A 373 -29.82 13.68 -5.25
C ALA A 373 -30.90 12.60 -5.28
N ILE A 374 -32.15 13.04 -5.06
CA ILE A 374 -33.33 12.22 -5.32
C ILE A 374 -33.76 12.43 -6.76
N VAL A 375 -33.86 11.34 -7.51
CA VAL A 375 -34.19 11.33 -8.94
C VAL A 375 -35.42 10.47 -9.18
N LYS A 376 -36.19 10.84 -10.20
CA LYS A 376 -37.27 10.01 -10.73
C LYS A 376 -36.70 9.07 -11.78
N THR A 377 -36.98 7.78 -11.63
CA THR A 377 -36.53 6.72 -12.52
C THR A 377 -37.43 6.60 -13.75
N ARG A 378 -37.00 5.85 -14.77
CA ARG A 378 -37.77 5.63 -16.01
C ARG A 378 -39.08 4.86 -15.78
N SER A 379 -39.19 4.06 -14.71
CA SER A 379 -40.43 3.37 -14.32
C SER A 379 -41.45 4.29 -13.63
N GLY A 380 -41.06 5.52 -13.29
CA GLY A 380 -41.90 6.46 -12.56
C GLY A 380 -41.68 6.44 -11.03
N ASP A 381 -40.87 5.51 -10.53
CA ASP A 381 -40.47 5.40 -9.11
C ASP A 381 -39.34 6.38 -8.76
N TYR A 382 -39.05 6.53 -7.47
CA TYR A 382 -37.98 7.42 -6.99
C TYR A 382 -36.78 6.64 -6.47
N ALA A 383 -35.59 7.18 -6.72
CA ALA A 383 -34.34 6.66 -6.21
C ALA A 383 -33.46 7.80 -5.69
N ILE A 384 -32.52 7.48 -4.81
CA ILE A 384 -31.44 8.37 -4.40
C ILE A 384 -30.13 7.91 -5.06
N ARG A 385 -29.26 8.86 -5.39
CA ARG A 385 -27.83 8.65 -5.71
C ARG A 385 -26.97 9.45 -4.75
N ALA A 386 -25.77 8.99 -4.45
CA ALA A 386 -24.77 9.78 -3.73
C ALA A 386 -23.35 9.25 -4.01
N THR A 387 -22.35 10.10 -3.77
CA THR A 387 -20.93 9.76 -3.75
C THR A 387 -20.42 9.87 -2.31
N TYR A 388 -19.66 8.89 -1.85
CA TYR A 388 -19.06 8.87 -0.51
C TYR A 388 -17.58 8.46 -0.62
N ASP A 389 -16.68 9.23 0.01
CA ASP A 389 -15.22 9.03 -0.09
C ASP A 389 -14.69 8.88 -1.54
N GLY A 390 -15.29 9.60 -2.49
CA GLY A 390 -14.93 9.53 -3.91
C GLY A 390 -15.45 8.29 -4.65
N VAL A 391 -16.20 7.41 -3.99
CA VAL A 391 -16.88 6.23 -4.56
C VAL A 391 -18.33 6.59 -4.88
N ASP A 392 -18.77 6.30 -6.11
CA ASP A 392 -20.19 6.39 -6.50
C ASP A 392 -20.94 5.20 -5.91
N LEU A 393 -21.98 5.48 -5.10
CA LEU A 393 -22.76 4.46 -4.40
C LEU A 393 -23.91 3.89 -5.24
N GLY A 394 -24.07 4.37 -6.48
CA GLY A 394 -25.12 3.92 -7.40
C GLY A 394 -26.51 4.40 -7.00
N LEU A 395 -27.54 3.95 -7.71
CA LEU A 395 -28.94 4.32 -7.44
C LEU A 395 -29.58 3.33 -6.46
N LYS A 396 -30.27 3.85 -5.43
CA LYS A 396 -31.08 3.04 -4.51
C LYS A 396 -32.52 3.49 -4.51
N PRO A 397 -33.50 2.56 -4.59
CA PRO A 397 -34.91 2.92 -4.55
C PRO A 397 -35.27 3.55 -3.20
N ILE A 398 -36.13 4.55 -3.22
CA ILE A 398 -36.70 5.18 -2.02
C ILE A 398 -38.23 5.21 -2.10
N LYS A 399 -38.89 5.28 -0.94
CA LYS A 399 -40.35 5.37 -0.91
C LYS A 399 -40.83 6.68 -1.56
N LYS A 400 -41.96 6.61 -2.27
CA LYS A 400 -42.63 7.79 -2.87
C LYS A 400 -42.94 8.87 -1.82
N SER A 401 -43.29 8.47 -0.60
CA SER A 401 -43.50 9.39 0.52
C SER A 401 -42.22 10.16 0.86
N THR A 402 -41.06 9.50 0.94
CA THR A 402 -39.75 10.13 1.20
C THR A 402 -39.39 11.14 0.12
N ALA A 403 -39.63 10.81 -1.15
CA ALA A 403 -39.42 11.76 -2.25
C ALA A 403 -40.38 12.95 -2.18
N THR A 404 -41.66 12.71 -1.85
CA THR A 404 -42.67 13.75 -1.71
C THR A 404 -42.29 14.73 -0.60
N THR A 405 -41.85 14.24 0.56
CA THR A 405 -41.34 15.07 1.65
C THR A 405 -40.17 15.94 1.18
N TYR A 406 -39.19 15.36 0.48
CA TYR A 406 -38.05 16.13 -0.05
C TYR A 406 -38.48 17.26 -1.00
N PHE A 407 -39.40 16.98 -1.93
CA PHE A 407 -39.86 17.99 -2.90
C PHE A 407 -40.75 19.07 -2.28
N GLN A 408 -41.38 18.80 -1.13
CA GLN A 408 -42.17 19.77 -0.36
C GLN A 408 -41.31 20.74 0.47
N LEU A 409 -40.05 20.39 0.77
CA LEU A 409 -39.13 21.30 1.46
C LEU A 409 -38.78 22.50 0.58
N THR A 410 -38.88 23.70 1.15
CA THR A 410 -38.59 24.96 0.44
C THR A 410 -37.22 25.54 0.82
N ASP A 411 -36.74 25.27 2.03
CA ASP A 411 -35.42 25.72 2.49
C ASP A 411 -34.30 24.80 1.96
N ILE A 412 -33.21 25.41 1.51
CA ILE A 412 -32.09 24.69 0.88
C ILE A 412 -31.25 23.91 1.90
N LYS A 413 -31.10 24.42 3.12
CA LYS A 413 -30.36 23.74 4.19
C LYS A 413 -31.14 22.52 4.67
N ASP A 414 -32.46 22.64 4.80
CA ASP A 414 -33.33 21.52 5.15
C ASP A 414 -33.31 20.45 4.06
N LYS A 415 -33.29 20.84 2.78
CA LYS A 415 -33.15 19.93 1.65
C LYS A 415 -31.82 19.17 1.67
N ASP A 416 -30.71 19.87 1.91
CA ASP A 416 -29.39 19.25 1.98
C ASP A 416 -29.27 18.30 3.18
N ALA A 417 -29.74 18.71 4.35
CA ALA A 417 -29.80 17.86 5.54
C ALA A 417 -30.66 16.61 5.30
N PHE A 418 -31.82 16.76 4.66
CA PHE A 418 -32.71 15.66 4.32
C PHE A 418 -32.06 14.69 3.32
N LEU A 419 -31.34 15.20 2.32
CA LEU A 419 -30.59 14.37 1.36
C LEU A 419 -29.48 13.58 2.05
N ILE A 420 -28.70 14.23 2.91
CA ILE A 420 -27.61 13.60 3.67
C ILE A 420 -28.16 12.49 4.57
N MET A 421 -29.24 12.78 5.32
CA MET A 421 -29.90 11.81 6.18
C MET A 421 -30.44 10.61 5.38
N THR A 422 -31.12 10.90 4.25
CA THR A 422 -31.69 9.85 3.39
C THR A 422 -30.59 9.00 2.75
N ALA A 423 -29.51 9.62 2.28
CA ALA A 423 -28.35 8.91 1.74
C ALA A 423 -27.70 8.03 2.81
N ARG A 424 -27.48 8.56 4.02
CA ARG A 424 -26.90 7.79 5.13
C ARG A 424 -27.73 6.55 5.45
N LYS A 425 -29.04 6.70 5.57
CA LYS A 425 -29.95 5.57 5.84
C LYS A 425 -29.96 4.55 4.69
N GLN A 426 -29.96 5.03 3.46
CA GLN A 426 -30.14 4.16 2.29
C GLN A 426 -28.87 3.40 1.92
N TYR A 427 -27.71 4.00 2.20
CA TYR A 427 -26.39 3.43 1.92
C TYR A 427 -25.67 2.94 3.17
N GLU A 428 -26.35 2.87 4.33
CA GLU A 428 -25.77 2.36 5.57
C GLU A 428 -25.07 1.01 5.38
N PRO A 429 -25.63 0.02 4.66
CA PRO A 429 -24.95 -1.24 4.38
C PRO A 429 -23.70 -1.07 3.51
N GLU A 430 -23.71 -0.21 2.50
CA GLU A 430 -22.59 0.06 1.59
C GLU A 430 -21.47 0.82 2.28
N ILE A 431 -21.81 1.77 3.15
CA ILE A 431 -20.83 2.50 3.97
C ILE A 431 -20.24 1.57 5.01
N ALA A 432 -21.08 0.78 5.66
CA ALA A 432 -20.64 -0.27 6.57
C ALA A 432 -19.82 -1.33 5.83
N ASN A 433 -20.10 -1.65 4.56
CA ASN A 433 -19.32 -2.57 3.75
C ASN A 433 -18.07 -1.93 3.15
N LEU A 434 -18.00 -0.62 2.93
CA LEU A 434 -16.73 0.07 2.68
C LEU A 434 -15.82 0.00 3.94
N GLY A 435 -16.45 -0.10 5.12
CA GLY A 435 -15.82 -0.49 6.38
C GLY A 435 -15.49 -2.00 6.50
N LYS A 436 -16.43 -2.89 6.18
CA LYS A 436 -16.39 -4.36 6.42
C LYS A 436 -15.81 -5.20 5.27
N SER A 437 -15.77 -4.70 4.04
CA SER A 437 -14.99 -5.31 2.94
C SER A 437 -13.49 -5.25 3.22
N ARG A 438 -13.08 -4.54 4.29
CA ARG A 438 -11.76 -4.60 4.89
C ARG A 438 -11.63 -5.68 5.99
N GLU A 439 -12.74 -6.12 6.59
CA GLU A 439 -12.78 -7.19 7.61
C GLU A 439 -12.95 -8.59 6.99
N LYS A 440 -13.50 -8.71 5.77
CA LYS A 440 -13.73 -9.99 5.08
C LYS A 440 -12.70 -10.32 3.98
N SER A 441 -11.41 -10.05 4.23
CA SER A 441 -10.39 -11.00 3.77
C SER A 441 -10.42 -12.16 4.77
N PRO A 442 -10.50 -13.43 4.34
CA PRO A 442 -10.75 -14.52 5.28
C PRO A 442 -9.61 -14.56 6.30
N SER A 443 -9.96 -14.30 7.55
CA SER A 443 -9.23 -14.81 8.69
C SER A 443 -9.24 -16.33 8.54
N LEU A 444 -8.13 -16.88 8.06
CA LEU A 444 -7.84 -18.30 8.21
C LEU A 444 -7.76 -18.54 9.72
N SER A 445 -8.85 -19.05 10.27
CA SER A 445 -8.83 -19.75 11.55
C SER A 445 -7.93 -20.98 11.37
N ILE A 446 -6.69 -20.87 11.86
CA ILE A 446 -5.92 -21.80 12.70
C ILE A 446 -4.72 -21.02 13.24
#